data_AF-A0A8T3XG84-F1
#
_entry.id   AF-A0A8T3XG84-F1
#
_cell.length_a   1.000
_cell.length_b   1.000
_cell.length_c   1.000
_cell.angle_alpha   90.00
_cell.angle_beta   90.00
_cell.angle_gamma   90.00
#
_symmetry.space_group_name_H-M   'P 1'
#
loop_
_entity.id
_entity.type
_entity.pdbx_description
1 polymer ?
#
loop_
_entity_poly.entity_id
_entity_poly.type
_entity_poly.pdbx_seq_one_letter_code
_entity_poly.pdbx_strand_id
1 'polypeptide(L)' 'MQINKTILVGIYVIIGLYFLYRLLFNRNPYQEEYERLYNEILTSKKYKVKGQYDREE' A
#
# COMPACT_ATOMS: atom_id res chain seq x y z
N MET A 1 18.04 -22.15 31.59
CA MET A 1 17.34 -22.33 30.30
C MET A 1 18.31 -21.93 29.18
N GLN A 2 18.99 -22.89 28.56
CA GLN A 2 19.91 -22.61 27.45
C GLN A 2 19.11 -22.54 26.15
N ILE A 3 18.74 -21.34 25.73
CA ILE A 3 18.16 -21.14 24.40
C ILE A 3 19.24 -21.50 23.39
N ASN A 4 18.95 -22.48 22.53
CA ASN A 4 19.88 -22.94 21.51
C ASN A 4 20.11 -21.79 20.53
N LYS A 5 21.33 -21.25 20.49
CA LYS A 5 21.71 -20.08 19.66
C LYS A 5 21.30 -20.25 18.19
N THR A 6 21.31 -21.49 17.71
CA THR A 6 20.87 -21.89 16.36
C THR A 6 19.40 -21.54 16.08
N ILE A 7 18.51 -21.74 17.05
CA ILE A 7 17.08 -21.42 16.89
C ILE A 7 16.89 -19.91 16.78
N LEU A 8 17.62 -19.15 17.60
CA LEU A 8 17.57 -17.70 17.59
C LEU A 8 18.01 -17.13 16.23
N VAL A 9 19.14 -17.63 15.69
CA VAL A 9 19.64 -17.24 14.37
C VAL A 9 18.64 -17.59 13.27
N GLY A 10 18.01 -18.76 13.33
CA GLY A 10 16.97 -19.16 12.38
C GLY A 10 15.79 -18.18 12.36
N ILE A 11 15.32 -17.75 13.54
CA ILE A 11 14.23 -16.78 13.65
C ILE A 11 14.62 -15.43 13.03
N TYR A 12 15.84 -14.94 13.31
CA TYR A 12 16.33 -13.68 12.73
C TYR A 12 16.39 -13.72 11.20
N VAL A 13 16.82 -14.85 10.63
CA VAL A 13 16.87 -15.03 9.17
C VAL A 13 15.47 -14.99 8.55
N ILE A 14 14.50 -15.67 9.16
CA ILE A 14 13.11 -15.68 8.66
C ILE A 14 12.50 -14.28 8.70
N ILE A 15 12.69 -13.55 9.80
CA ILE A 15 12.20 -12.17 9.93
C ILE A 15 12.88 -11.27 8.90
N GLY A 16 14.20 -11.39 8.72
CA GLY A 16 14.95 -10.61 7.73
C GLY A 16 14.45 -10.86 6.29
N LEU A 17 14.22 -12.12 5.92
CA LEU A 17 13.68 -12.47 4.61
C LEU A 17 12.26 -11.94 4.40
N TYR A 18 11.40 -12.00 5.43
CA TYR A 18 10.05 -11.43 5.36
C TYR A 18 10.08 -9.91 5.13
N PHE A 19 10.92 -9.18 5.87
CA PHE A 19 11.06 -7.74 5.69
C PHE A 19 11.65 -7.39 4.33
N LEU A 20 12.61 -8.17 3.82
CA LEU A 20 13.18 -7.97 2.49
C LEU A 20 12.14 -8.20 1.39
N TYR A 21 11.38 -9.30 1.49
CA TYR A 21 10.25 -9.58 0.59
C TYR A 21 9.24 -8.44 0.61
N ARG A 22 8.85 -7.99 1.81
CA ARG A 22 7.94 -6.86 1.94
C ARG A 22 8.56 -5.60 1.32
N LEU A 23 9.80 -5.24 1.59
CA LEU A 23 10.37 -4.01 1.04
C LEU A 23 10.45 -4.03 -0.49
N LEU A 24 10.80 -5.17 -1.09
CA LEU A 24 10.92 -5.30 -2.55
C LEU A 24 9.57 -5.45 -3.27
N PHE A 25 8.59 -6.11 -2.64
CA PHE A 25 7.33 -6.48 -3.28
C PHE A 25 6.09 -5.76 -2.72
N ASN A 26 6.23 -4.86 -1.73
CA ASN A 26 5.11 -4.07 -1.18
C ASN A 26 4.75 -2.85 -2.04
N ARG A 27 5.14 -2.83 -3.32
CA ARG A 27 4.47 -2.01 -4.33
C ARG A 27 3.12 -2.64 -4.58
N ASN A 28 2.13 -2.25 -3.78
CA ASN A 28 0.77 -2.73 -3.91
C ASN A 28 0.21 -2.25 -5.27
N PRO A 29 0.06 -3.13 -6.27
CA PRO A 29 -0.33 -2.71 -7.62
C PRO A 29 -1.72 -2.04 -7.63
N TYR A 30 -2.53 -2.34 -6.62
CA TYR A 30 -3.87 -1.81 -6.46
C TYR A 30 -3.92 -0.39 -5.87
N GLN A 31 -2.85 0.11 -5.22
CA GLN A 31 -2.86 1.49 -4.70
C GLN A 31 -2.81 2.51 -5.83
N GLU A 32 -1.92 2.32 -6.81
CA GLU A 32 -1.81 3.25 -7.94
C GLU A 32 -3.06 3.23 -8.83
N GLU A 33 -3.68 2.06 -9.01
CA GLU A 33 -4.90 1.91 -9.81
C GLU A 33 -6.12 2.54 -9.10
N TYR A 34 -6.22 2.39 -7.78
CA TYR A 34 -7.27 3.02 -6.99
C TYR A 34 -7.13 4.56 -6.96
N GLU A 35 -5.91 5.07 -6.79
CA GLU A 35 -5.64 6.52 -6.86
C GLU A 35 -5.95 7.10 -8.24
N ARG A 36 -5.61 6.38 -9.32
CA ARG A 36 -5.99 6.79 -10.68
C ARG A 36 -7.50 6.83 -10.86
N LEU A 37 -8.21 5.76 -10.48
CA LEU A 37 -9.67 5.68 -10.62
C LEU A 37 -10.38 6.75 -9.79
N TYR A 38 -9.93 6.98 -8.56
CA TYR A 38 -10.47 8.02 -7.68
C TYR A 38 -10.28 9.42 -8.27
N ASN A 39 -9.08 9.73 -8.76
CA ASN A 39 -8.81 10.99 -9.44
C ASN A 39 -9.63 11.14 -10.73
N GLU A 40 -9.81 10.07 -11.50
CA GLU A 40 -10.66 10.07 -12.68
C GLU A 40 -12.12 10.40 -12.32
N ILE A 41 -12.69 9.78 -11.29
CA ILE A 41 -14.06 10.05 -10.82
C ILE A 41 -14.21 11.51 -10.36
N LEU A 42 -13.25 12.04 -9.60
CA LEU A 42 -13.31 13.42 -9.08
C LEU A 42 -13.14 14.49 -10.16
N THR A 43 -12.31 14.23 -11.19
CA THR A 43 -11.99 15.22 -12.23
C THR A 43 -12.89 15.12 -13.46
N SER A 44 -13.45 13.94 -13.72
CA SER A 44 -14.31 13.66 -14.87
C SER A 44 -15.61 14.47 -14.83
N LYS A 45 -15.82 15.27 -15.87
CA LYS A 45 -17.10 15.97 -16.13
C LYS A 45 -18.29 15.01 -16.35
N LYS A 46 -18.02 13.72 -16.62
CA LYS A 46 -19.04 12.69 -16.83
C LYS A 46 -19.65 12.20 -15.51
N TYR A 47 -18.88 12.19 -14.43
CA TYR A 47 -19.32 11.76 -13.09
C TYR A 47 -19.60 12.93 -12.15
N LYS A 48 -19.15 14.15 -12.47
CA LYS A 48 -19.58 15.37 -11.79
C LYS A 48 -21.08 15.59 -12.01
N VAL A 49 -21.88 15.21 -11.02
CA VAL A 49 -23.28 15.66 -10.91
C VAL A 49 -23.25 17.18 -10.82
N LYS A 50 -23.97 17.87 -11.74
CA LYS A 50 -24.10 19.33 -11.71
C LYS A 50 -24.60 19.76 -10.31
N GLY A 51 -23.75 20.45 -9.54
CA GLY A 51 -24.14 21.06 -8.26
C GLY A 51 -23.35 20.67 -6.99
N GLN A 52 -22.36 19.77 -7.04
CA GLN A 52 -21.59 19.42 -5.81
C GLN A 52 -20.26 20.18 -5.61
N TYR A 53 -19.73 20.86 -6.63
CA TYR A 53 -18.44 21.57 -6.54
C TYR A 53 -18.49 23.03 -6.98
N ASP A 54 -19.68 23.64 -7.04
CA ASP A 54 -19.80 25.10 -7.09
C ASP A 54 -19.85 25.61 -5.64
N ARG A 55 -18.70 25.58 -4.97
CA ARG A 55 -18.41 26.60 -3.96
C ARG A 55 -17.30 27.44 -4.52
N GLU A 56 -17.72 28.51 -5.18
CA GLU A 56 -16.89 29.69 -5.42
C GLU A 56 -16.35 30.17 -4.07
N GLU A 57 -15.03 30.24 -3.95
CA GLU A 57 -14.30 31.28 -3.23
C GLU A 57 -12.96 31.52 -3.96
#